data_AF-A0A0B1RTZ8-F1
#
_entry.id   AF-A0A0B1RTZ8-F1
#
_cell.length_a   1.000
_cell.length_b   1.000
_cell.length_c   1.000
_cell.angle_alpha   90.00
_cell.angle_beta   90.00
_cell.angle_gamma   90.00
#
_symmetry.space_group_name_H-M   'P 1'
#
loop_
_entity.id
_entity.type
_entity.pdbx_description
1 polymer ?
#
loop_
_entity_poly.entity_id
_entity_poly.type
_entity_poly.pdbx_seq_one_letter_code
_entity_poly.pdbx_strand_id
1 'polypeptide(L)'
;MFKNTRPTVGGVGLRLMQKMGWRVGEGLGPDGMGNVEPLVLDVKNDRKGLIAQDDPGVKGSAPKGGDSAASKHPVSMLMELCAKRKWPSPTFISHESGPPNIREFRCT
;
A
#
# COMPACT_ATOMS: atom_id res chain seq x y z
N MET A 1 18.56 5.65 0.75
CA MET A 1 19.86 5.56 1.42
C MET A 1 20.41 4.12 1.55
N PHE A 2 19.78 3.07 1.00
CA PHE A 2 20.26 1.68 1.21
C PHE A 2 20.42 0.81 -0.06
N LYS A 3 20.15 1.33 -1.27
CA LYS A 3 20.14 0.48 -2.47
C LYS A 3 21.52 -0.02 -2.91
N ASN A 4 22.61 0.65 -2.51
CA ASN A 4 23.97 0.38 -2.98
C ASN A 4 25.01 0.36 -1.83
N THR A 5 24.61 -0.01 -0.61
CA THR A 5 25.60 -0.16 0.47
C THR A 5 26.45 -1.40 0.20
N ARG A 6 27.77 -1.23 0.18
CA ARG A 6 28.68 -2.38 0.06
C ARG A 6 28.41 -3.34 1.22
N PRO A 7 28.30 -4.66 0.97
CA PRO A 7 28.13 -5.62 2.05
C PRO A 7 29.28 -5.42 3.05
N THR A 8 28.94 -5.22 4.32
CA THR A 8 29.93 -5.12 5.39
C THR A 8 30.52 -6.50 5.62
N VAL A 9 31.68 -6.75 5.01
CA VAL A 9 32.46 -7.97 5.23
C VAL A 9 33.32 -7.75 6.46
N GLY A 10 32.95 -8.37 7.58
CA GLY A 10 33.72 -8.33 8.84
C GLY A 10 33.03 -7.59 9.99
N GLY A 11 33.81 -7.35 11.04
CA GLY A 11 33.37 -6.62 12.23
C GLY A 11 32.78 -7.48 13.34
N VAL A 12 32.38 -6.82 14.44
CA VAL A 12 31.90 -7.47 15.66
C VAL A 12 30.61 -8.26 15.42
N GLY A 13 29.68 -7.70 14.63
CA GLY A 13 28.41 -8.38 14.30
C GLY A 13 28.63 -9.73 13.62
N LEU A 14 29.52 -9.79 12.61
CA LEU A 14 29.87 -11.03 11.93
C LEU A 14 30.43 -12.08 12.90
N ARG A 15 31.32 -11.66 13.81
CA ARG A 15 31.95 -12.57 14.78
C ARG A 15 30.94 -13.13 15.79
N LEU A 16 29.95 -12.33 16.19
CA LEU A 16 28.89 -12.79 17.09
C LEU A 16 27.96 -13.79 16.40
N MET A 17 27.59 -13.55 15.14
CA MET A 17 26.77 -14.49 14.36
C MET A 17 27.47 -15.84 14.21
N GLN A 18 28.76 -15.85 13.86
CA GLN A 18 29.56 -17.08 13.80
C GLN A 18 29.60 -17.83 15.13
N LYS A 19 29.65 -17.12 16.25
CA LYS A 19 29.65 -17.72 17.59
C LYS A 19 28.31 -18.38 17.94
N MET A 20 27.21 -17.91 17.34
CA MET A 20 25.88 -18.53 17.45
C MET A 20 25.64 -19.63 16.39
N GLY A 21 26.67 -20.04 15.65
CA GLY A 21 26.61 -21.14 14.69
C GLY A 21 26.26 -20.74 13.26
N TRP A 22 26.06 -19.45 12.98
CA TRP A 22 25.78 -18.96 11.62
C TRP A 22 27.03 -18.99 10.73
N ARG A 23 26.89 -19.42 9.48
CA ARG A 23 28.00 -19.55 8.51
C ARG A 23 27.87 -18.52 7.39
N VAL A 24 29.01 -18.08 6.87
CA VAL A 24 29.05 -17.11 5.77
C VAL A 24 28.39 -17.71 4.54
N GLY A 25 27.37 -17.02 4.00
CA GLY A 25 26.61 -17.45 2.82
C GLY A 25 25.40 -18.33 3.13
N GLU A 26 25.14 -18.64 4.41
CA GLU A 26 23.96 -19.40 4.83
C GLU A 26 22.82 -18.45 5.26
N GLY A 27 21.58 -18.82 4.96
CA GLY A 27 20.40 -18.12 5.45
C GLY A 27 20.24 -18.29 6.97
N LEU A 28 19.47 -17.40 7.59
CA LEU A 28 19.09 -17.55 9.00
C LEU A 28 17.86 -18.46 9.16
N GLY A 29 17.66 -19.00 10.36
CA GLY A 29 16.52 -19.85 10.71
C GLY A 29 16.90 -21.31 11.00
N PRO A 30 15.93 -22.14 11.44
CA PRO A 30 16.20 -23.51 11.88
C PRO A 30 16.78 -24.41 10.77
N ASP A 31 16.34 -24.19 9.53
CA ASP A 31 16.78 -24.95 8.35
C ASP A 31 17.68 -24.14 7.40
N GLY A 32 18.16 -22.96 7.83
CA GLY A 32 18.99 -22.09 6.99
C GLY A 32 18.27 -21.50 5.76
N MET A 33 16.94 -21.56 5.70
CA MET A 33 16.12 -21.11 4.56
C MET A 33 15.88 -19.58 4.51
N GLY A 34 16.40 -18.82 5.47
CA GLY A 34 16.27 -17.36 5.48
C GLY A 34 16.94 -16.73 4.26
N ASN A 35 16.43 -15.57 3.85
CA ASN A 35 16.98 -14.86 2.69
C ASN A 35 18.43 -14.45 2.94
N VAL A 36 19.34 -14.84 2.03
CA VAL A 36 20.77 -14.56 2.12
C VAL A 36 21.08 -13.11 1.73
N GLU A 37 20.31 -12.58 0.78
CA GLU A 37 20.49 -11.21 0.30
C GLU A 37 19.59 -10.24 1.06
N PRO A 38 20.10 -9.05 1.44
CA PRO A 38 19.27 -8.03 2.08
C PRO A 38 18.09 -7.61 1.18
N LEU A 39 16.91 -7.44 1.78
CA LEU A 39 15.77 -6.89 1.06
C LEU A 39 16.04 -5.42 0.69
N VAL A 40 15.95 -5.13 -0.60
CA VAL A 40 16.11 -3.76 -1.11
C VAL A 40 14.77 -3.06 -1.05
N LEU A 41 14.73 -1.95 -0.30
CA LEU A 41 13.53 -1.12 -0.18
C LEU A 41 13.62 0.13 -1.06
N ASP A 42 12.57 0.35 -1.82
CA ASP A 42 12.34 1.60 -2.53
C ASP A 42 11.81 2.66 -1.56
N VAL A 43 12.74 3.31 -0.86
CA VAL A 43 12.40 4.39 0.07
C VAL A 43 11.90 5.60 -0.73
N LYS A 44 10.60 5.84 -0.60
CA LYS A 44 9.93 7.03 -1.13
C LYS A 44 10.24 8.24 -0.24
N ASN A 45 10.77 9.32 -0.83
CA ASN A 45 11.18 10.52 -0.09
C ASN A 45 10.40 11.79 -0.50
N ASP A 46 9.36 11.65 -1.32
CA ASP A 46 8.48 12.75 -1.67
C ASP A 46 7.23 12.76 -0.78
N ARG A 47 6.58 13.93 -0.70
CA ARG A 47 5.33 14.12 0.06
C ARG A 47 4.09 13.67 -0.71
N LYS A 48 4.23 12.95 -1.83
CA LYS A 48 3.09 12.51 -2.65
C LYS A 48 2.49 11.25 -2.04
N GLY A 49 1.17 11.07 -2.17
CA GLY A 49 0.48 9.85 -1.77
C GLY A 49 1.02 8.60 -2.49
N LEU A 50 0.95 7.44 -1.86
CA LEU A 50 1.32 6.15 -2.47
C LEU A 50 0.37 5.88 -3.66
N ILE A 51 0.92 5.53 -4.83
CA ILE A 51 0.14 5.28 -6.05
C ILE A 51 0.29 3.80 -6.37
N ALA A 52 -0.81 3.09 -6.65
CA ALA A 52 -0.76 1.71 -7.12
C ALA A 52 -0.20 1.66 -8.55
N GLN A 53 0.53 0.61 -8.94
CA GLN A 53 1.08 0.51 -10.31
C GLN A 53 0.01 0.56 -11.41
N ASP A 54 -1.22 0.15 -11.09
CA ASP A 54 -2.38 0.17 -11.99
C ASP A 54 -3.19 1.48 -11.92
N ASP A 55 -2.89 2.38 -10.99
CA ASP A 55 -3.51 3.69 -11.00
C ASP A 55 -2.83 4.55 -12.07
N PRO A 56 -3.56 5.03 -13.09
CA PRO A 56 -2.98 5.99 -14.03
C PRO A 56 -2.54 7.19 -13.21
N GLY A 57 -1.22 7.40 -13.13
CA GLY A 57 -0.63 8.37 -12.23
C GLY A 57 -1.35 9.70 -12.32
N VAL A 58 -2.01 10.09 -11.22
CA VAL A 58 -2.59 11.43 -11.09
C VAL A 58 -1.41 12.39 -11.01
N LYS A 59 -0.92 12.79 -12.19
CA LYS A 59 -0.13 14.00 -12.34
C LYS A 59 -0.97 15.10 -11.71
N GLY A 60 -0.35 15.79 -10.76
CA GLY A 60 -0.97 16.92 -10.07
C GLY A 60 -1.58 17.89 -11.07
N SER A 61 -2.90 17.86 -11.13
CA SER A 61 -3.77 18.95 -11.53
C SER A 61 -5.16 18.46 -11.13
N ALA A 62 -5.84 19.20 -10.27
CA ALA A 62 -7.28 19.00 -10.06
C ALA A 62 -7.94 18.82 -11.44
N PRO A 63 -8.71 17.74 -11.68
CA PRO A 63 -9.34 17.55 -12.97
C PRO A 63 -10.40 18.65 -13.15
N LYS A 64 -10.05 19.66 -13.95
CA LYS A 64 -11.05 20.45 -14.67
C LYS A 64 -11.79 19.47 -15.57
N GLY A 65 -13.13 19.54 -15.52
CA GLY A 65 -14.08 18.62 -16.13
C GLY A 65 -13.60 17.96 -17.42
N GLY A 66 -13.52 16.63 -17.38
CA GLY A 66 -13.36 15.77 -18.54
C GLY A 66 -14.33 14.61 -18.40
N ASP A 67 -15.31 14.57 -19.30
CA ASP A 67 -16.35 13.55 -19.37
C ASP A 67 -15.76 12.19 -19.79
N SER A 68 -15.43 11.35 -18.81
CA SER A 68 -15.21 9.90 -19.03
C SER A 68 -16.07 9.14 -18.03
N ALA A 69 -17.32 8.88 -18.42
CA ALA A 69 -18.32 8.21 -17.58
C ALA A 69 -18.09 6.69 -17.41
N ALA A 70 -17.18 6.08 -18.18
CA ALA A 70 -17.03 4.62 -18.23
C ALA A 70 -15.97 4.05 -17.27
N SER A 71 -15.05 4.87 -16.74
CA SER A 71 -13.91 4.42 -15.93
C SER A 71 -13.90 4.95 -14.49
N LYS A 72 -14.98 5.62 -14.07
CA LYS A 72 -15.09 6.19 -12.72
C LYS A 72 -15.84 5.24 -11.80
N HIS A 73 -15.42 5.21 -10.54
CA HIS A 73 -16.11 4.46 -9.50
C HIS A 73 -17.58 4.96 -9.37
N PRO A 74 -18.58 4.06 -9.25
CA PRO A 74 -20.00 4.43 -9.30
C PRO A 74 -20.40 5.43 -8.22
N VAL A 75 -19.81 5.34 -7.02
CA VAL A 75 -20.02 6.34 -5.95
C VAL A 75 -19.48 7.71 -6.36
N SER A 76 -18.32 7.77 -7.00
CA SER A 76 -17.74 9.02 -7.48
C SER A 76 -18.61 9.65 -8.56
N MET A 77 -19.19 8.85 -9.47
CA MET A 77 -20.14 9.34 -10.47
C MET A 77 -21.38 9.97 -9.85
N LEU A 78 -21.96 9.35 -8.82
CA LEU A 78 -23.11 9.90 -8.10
C LEU A 78 -22.78 11.25 -7.46
N MET A 79 -21.64 11.33 -6.77
CA MET A 79 -21.17 12.55 -6.11
C MET A 79 -20.95 13.69 -7.13
N GLU A 80 -20.28 13.39 -8.25
CA GLU A 80 -20.06 14.36 -9.34
C GLU A 80 -21.38 14.83 -9.96
N LEU A 81 -22.35 13.92 -10.15
CA LEU A 81 -23.66 14.26 -10.70
C LEU A 81 -24.42 15.23 -9.78
N CYS A 82 -24.46 14.96 -8.48
CA CYS A 82 -25.08 15.86 -7.51
C CYS A 82 -24.41 17.24 -7.52
N ALA A 83 -23.07 17.29 -7.53
CA ALA A 83 -22.33 18.54 -7.60
C ALA A 83 -22.62 19.34 -8.89
N LYS A 84 -22.61 18.67 -10.06
CA LYS A 84 -22.88 19.29 -11.36
C LYS A 84 -24.30 19.87 -11.44
N ARG A 85 -25.26 19.26 -10.75
CA ARG A 85 -26.66 19.71 -10.68
C ARG A 85 -26.98 20.62 -9.50
N LYS A 86 -25.98 20.98 -8.68
CA LYS A 86 -26.13 21.76 -7.44
C LYS A 86 -27.13 21.13 -6.47
N TRP A 87 -27.21 19.80 -6.46
CA TRP A 87 -27.99 19.06 -5.47
C TRP A 87 -27.18 18.93 -4.17
N PRO A 88 -27.86 18.82 -3.01
CA PRO A 88 -27.18 18.48 -1.77
C PRO A 88 -26.42 17.16 -1.92
N SER A 89 -25.31 17.03 -1.21
CA SER A 89 -24.52 15.80 -1.19
C SER A 89 -25.42 14.61 -0.81
N PRO A 90 -25.30 13.45 -1.48
CA PRO A 90 -26.10 12.29 -1.15
C PRO A 90 -25.78 11.82 0.28
N THR A 91 -26.83 11.52 1.03
CA THR A 91 -26.74 10.95 2.38
C THR A 91 -26.83 9.43 2.26
N PHE A 92 -25.85 8.73 2.81
CA PHE A 92 -25.84 7.27 2.88
C PHE A 92 -26.19 6.84 4.30
N ILE A 93 -27.28 6.13 4.47
CA ILE A 93 -27.72 5.64 5.79
C ILE A 93 -27.32 4.17 5.89
N SER A 94 -26.45 3.86 6.86
CA SER A 94 -26.02 2.49 7.13
C SER A 94 -26.88 1.85 8.20
N HIS A 95 -27.44 0.69 7.90
CA HIS A 95 -28.15 -0.18 8.83
C HIS A 95 -27.33 -1.45 9.07
N GLU A 96 -27.18 -1.83 10.33
CA GLU A 96 -26.54 -3.07 10.73
C GLU A 96 -27.58 -4.00 11.37
N SER A 97 -27.63 -5.26 10.92
CA SER A 97 -28.55 -6.26 11.44
C SER A 97 -27.89 -7.62 11.53
N GLY A 98 -28.53 -8.55 12.23
CA GLY A 98 -28.11 -9.94 12.33
C GLY A 98 -27.22 -10.28 13.54
N PRO A 99 -26.97 -11.59 13.76
CA PRO A 99 -26.17 -12.09 14.88
C PRO A 99 -24.69 -11.64 14.80
N PRO A 100 -23.95 -11.60 15.92
CA PRO A 100 -22.54 -11.18 15.93
C PRO A 100 -21.63 -11.94 14.96
N ASN A 101 -21.95 -13.20 14.66
CA ASN A 101 -21.20 -14.06 13.74
C ASN A 101 -21.66 -13.98 12.28
N ILE A 102 -22.77 -13.27 11.97
CA ILE A 102 -23.30 -13.05 10.61
C ILE A 102 -23.97 -11.66 10.58
N ARG A 103 -23.17 -10.59 10.68
CA ARG A 103 -23.68 -9.22 10.59
C ARG A 103 -23.90 -8.83 9.14
N GLU A 104 -25.10 -8.35 8.82
CA GLU A 104 -25.45 -7.75 7.53
C GLU A 104 -25.35 -6.23 7.64
N PHE A 105 -24.69 -5.62 6.67
CA PHE A 105 -24.59 -4.17 6.52
C PHE A 105 -25.34 -3.76 5.26
N ARG A 106 -26.39 -2.96 5.42
CA ARG A 106 -27.19 -2.43 4.31
C ARG A 106 -27.03 -0.92 4.26
N CYS A 107 -26.74 -0.38 3.08
CA CYS A 107 -26.76 1.05 2.83
C CYS A 107 -28.05 1.40 2.06
N THR A 108 -28.77 2.43 2.52
CA THR A 108 -29.92 3.03 1.82
C THR A 108 -29.67 4.50 1.54
#